data_AF-A0A1H5NZZ8-F1
#
_entry.id   AF-A0A1H5NZZ8-F1
#
_cell.length_a   1.000
_cell.length_b   1.000
_cell.length_c   1.000
_cell.angle_alpha   90.00
_cell.angle_beta   90.00
_cell.angle_gamma   90.00
#
_symmetry.space_group_name_H-M   'P 1'
#
loop_
_entity.id
_entity.type
_entity.pdbx_description
1 polymer ?
#
loop_
_entity_poly.entity_id
_entity_poly.type
_entity_poly.pdbx_seq_one_letter_code
_entity_poly.pdbx_strand_id
1 'polypeptide(L)'
;MATIELLWHSGVRTHYKRRYPGRAREVDRMTQTSNATSQIQLLDSGYSREARSLLYHAYRHEPTYRFLFDADRSGYEQRVRATVRELVKQHFLQDLPALGLLVNDRLLGIALIAPPQRRLGITESWAWQLRMLLSTGLSCTRRYLDYHQAVLACVPGDAVHMLPLLGIHPEFQGLHYGEQLLEAVHNWCAEDAHSEGVVLDTGNPRYLEFYKRQGYVEIGEVAVGPVVEHVFFHANPQAVDAATA
;
A
#
# COMPACT_ATOMS: atom_id res chain seq x y z
N MET A 1 -19.64 4.35 39.32
CA MET A 1 -20.59 3.58 40.15
C MET A 1 -22.00 3.86 39.68
N ALA A 2 -22.86 2.83 39.68
CA ALA A 2 -24.31 2.81 39.39
C ALA A 2 -24.66 2.97 37.88
N THR A 3 -25.03 1.95 37.09
CA THR A 3 -25.95 0.77 37.21
C THR A 3 -27.40 1.09 36.80
N ILE A 4 -28.02 0.10 36.13
CA ILE A 4 -29.47 -0.23 35.95
C ILE A 4 -29.95 -0.02 34.50
N GLU A 5 -29.96 -1.05 33.64
CA GLU A 5 -30.94 -2.15 33.45
C GLU A 5 -32.38 -1.70 33.18
N LEU A 6 -32.97 -2.18 32.06
CA LEU A 6 -34.22 -2.94 32.12
C LEU A 6 -34.54 -3.63 30.78
N LEU A 7 -34.74 -4.94 30.92
CA LEU A 7 -35.26 -5.90 29.96
C LEU A 7 -36.70 -5.59 29.55
N TRP A 8 -37.03 -5.85 28.27
CA TRP A 8 -38.38 -6.21 27.87
C TRP A 8 -38.39 -7.68 27.40
N HIS A 9 -39.34 -8.45 27.92
CA HIS A 9 -39.49 -9.88 27.72
C HIS A 9 -40.83 -10.17 27.01
N SER A 10 -40.94 -11.41 26.50
CA SER A 10 -42.08 -12.05 25.81
C SER A 10 -42.25 -11.67 24.32
N GLY A 11 -42.32 -12.58 23.36
CA GLY A 11 -42.20 -14.04 23.36
C GLY A 11 -43.19 -14.63 22.35
N VAL A 12 -42.71 -15.33 21.31
CA VAL A 12 -43.42 -16.46 20.69
C VAL A 12 -42.36 -17.41 20.12
N ARG A 13 -42.33 -18.64 20.63
CA ARG A 13 -41.66 -19.78 20.03
C ARG A 13 -42.58 -20.36 18.95
N THR A 14 -42.07 -20.51 17.74
CA THR A 14 -42.52 -21.54 16.80
C THR A 14 -41.31 -22.34 16.35
N HIS A 15 -41.32 -23.62 16.70
CA HIS A 15 -40.38 -24.62 16.23
C HIS A 15 -40.68 -24.98 14.77
N TYR A 16 -39.71 -24.78 13.88
CA TYR A 16 -39.55 -25.65 12.72
C TYR A 16 -38.08 -26.03 12.59
N LYS A 17 -37.84 -27.34 12.53
CA LYS A 17 -36.52 -27.98 12.60
C LYS A 17 -36.23 -28.59 11.23
N ARG A 18 -35.14 -28.16 10.55
CA ARG A 18 -34.10 -28.99 9.89
C ARG A 18 -33.54 -28.41 8.59
N ARG A 19 -32.19 -28.52 8.52
CA ARG A 19 -31.29 -28.67 7.35
C ARG A 19 -31.15 -27.48 6.39
N TYR A 20 -30.02 -26.76 6.48
CA TYR A 20 -28.78 -26.93 5.68
C TYR A 20 -27.77 -25.82 6.10
N PRO A 21 -26.54 -26.11 6.57
CA PRO A 21 -25.53 -25.10 6.83
C PRO A 21 -24.69 -24.92 5.57
N GLY A 22 -24.85 -23.80 4.87
CA GLY A 22 -24.00 -23.53 3.69
C GLY A 22 -24.31 -22.26 2.91
N ARG A 23 -25.54 -21.74 2.97
CA ARG A 23 -25.96 -20.61 2.11
C ARG A 23 -26.08 -19.25 2.81
N ALA A 24 -26.20 -19.23 4.14
CA ALA A 24 -26.41 -17.98 4.89
C ALA A 24 -25.19 -17.05 4.92
N ARG A 25 -23.96 -17.58 4.84
CA ARG A 25 -22.73 -16.76 4.81
C ARG A 25 -22.50 -16.03 3.49
N GLU A 26 -23.17 -16.47 2.42
CA GLU A 26 -23.01 -15.89 1.08
C GLU A 26 -24.06 -14.81 0.80
N VAL A 27 -25.28 -14.99 1.34
CA VAL A 27 -26.35 -13.98 1.23
C VAL A 27 -26.07 -12.77 2.13
N ASP A 28 -25.48 -12.94 3.32
CA ASP A 28 -25.03 -11.80 4.14
C ASP A 28 -23.87 -11.01 3.49
N ARG A 29 -23.01 -11.68 2.70
CA ARG A 29 -21.94 -11.01 1.95
C ARG A 29 -22.46 -10.20 0.76
N MET A 30 -23.53 -10.66 0.11
CA MET A 30 -24.07 -10.00 -1.08
C MET A 30 -25.03 -8.84 -0.76
N THR A 31 -25.47 -8.73 0.51
CA THR A 31 -26.37 -7.65 0.96
C THR A 31 -25.65 -6.55 1.77
N GLN A 32 -24.35 -6.72 2.06
CA GLN A 32 -23.51 -5.67 2.69
C GLN A 32 -22.82 -4.74 1.68
N THR A 33 -22.95 -5.00 0.38
CA THR A 33 -22.29 -4.25 -0.69
C THR A 33 -23.09 -3.06 -1.25
N SER A 34 -24.25 -2.72 -0.67
CA SER A 34 -25.16 -1.74 -1.25
C SER A 34 -25.26 -0.39 -0.52
N ASN A 35 -24.45 -0.09 0.49
CA ASN A 35 -24.39 1.25 1.10
C ASN A 35 -23.10 1.58 1.89
N ALA A 36 -22.04 0.81 1.73
CA ALA A 36 -20.78 1.10 2.41
C ALA A 36 -20.04 2.20 1.65
N THR A 37 -20.16 3.45 2.11
CA THR A 37 -19.43 4.59 1.54
C THR A 37 -17.94 4.41 1.77
N SER A 38 -17.16 4.35 0.70
CA SER A 38 -15.70 4.46 0.79
C SER A 38 -15.29 5.92 1.02
N GLN A 39 -14.24 6.12 1.80
CA GLN A 39 -13.69 7.44 2.09
C GLN A 39 -12.18 7.41 1.92
N ILE A 40 -11.63 8.45 1.29
CA ILE A 40 -10.20 8.69 1.24
C ILE A 40 -9.85 9.72 2.31
N GLN A 41 -8.81 9.45 3.09
CA GLN A 41 -8.32 10.39 4.09
C GLN A 41 -6.80 10.35 4.20
N LEU A 42 -6.20 11.46 4.62
CA LEU A 42 -4.81 11.47 5.08
C LEU A 42 -4.73 10.76 6.43
N LEU A 43 -3.76 9.85 6.54
CA LEU A 43 -3.53 9.06 7.74
C LEU A 43 -2.50 9.73 8.64
N ASP A 44 -2.79 9.76 9.93
CA ASP A 44 -1.83 10.09 10.96
C ASP A 44 -1.12 8.83 11.51
N SER A 45 -0.17 9.05 12.43
CA SER A 45 0.58 7.97 13.09
C SER A 45 -0.28 6.99 13.91
N GLY A 46 -1.54 7.34 14.23
CA GLY A 46 -2.52 6.45 14.88
C GLY A 46 -2.84 5.22 14.02
N TYR A 47 -2.84 5.36 12.69
CA TYR A 47 -3.07 4.26 11.76
C TYR A 47 -1.86 3.35 11.54
N SER A 48 -0.71 3.63 12.19
CA SER A 48 0.54 2.88 11.97
C SER A 48 0.39 1.37 12.17
N ARG A 49 -0.46 0.92 13.11
CA ARG A 49 -0.69 -0.51 13.34
C ARG A 49 -1.47 -1.17 12.20
N GLU A 50 -2.54 -0.52 11.74
CA GLU A 50 -3.39 -1.01 10.64
C GLU A 50 -2.63 -1.00 9.32
N ALA A 51 -1.92 0.09 9.03
CA ALA A 51 -1.05 0.23 7.86
C ALA A 51 -0.05 -0.92 7.77
N ARG A 52 0.65 -1.25 8.86
CA ARG A 52 1.61 -2.37 8.90
C ARG A 52 0.95 -3.72 8.63
N SER A 53 -0.23 -3.95 9.19
CA SER A 53 -0.96 -5.21 9.00
C SER A 53 -1.39 -5.36 7.54
N LEU A 54 -2.02 -4.33 6.99
CA LEU A 54 -2.46 -4.28 5.60
C LEU A 54 -1.29 -4.49 4.63
N LEU A 55 -0.23 -3.69 4.76
CA LEU A 55 0.94 -3.76 3.89
C LEU A 55 1.68 -5.10 4.03
N TYR A 56 1.74 -5.68 5.23
CA TYR A 56 2.27 -7.05 5.38
C TYR A 56 1.48 -8.06 4.53
N HIS A 57 0.15 -7.98 4.57
CA HIS A 57 -0.70 -8.90 3.80
C HIS A 57 -0.63 -8.65 2.29
N ALA A 58 -0.49 -7.40 1.86
CA ALA A 58 -0.30 -7.04 0.46
C ALA A 58 1.04 -7.53 -0.09
N TYR A 59 2.14 -7.39 0.67
CA TYR A 59 3.50 -7.62 0.16
C TYR A 59 4.07 -9.02 0.43
N ARG A 60 3.54 -9.80 1.37
CA ARG A 60 4.13 -11.11 1.72
C ARG A 60 4.19 -12.11 0.56
N HIS A 61 3.36 -11.92 -0.47
CA HIS A 61 3.31 -12.80 -1.64
C HIS A 61 3.87 -12.14 -2.91
N GLU A 62 4.36 -10.90 -2.82
CA GLU A 62 4.90 -10.18 -3.97
C GLU A 62 6.24 -10.82 -4.41
N PRO A 63 6.42 -11.08 -5.72
CA PRO A 63 7.62 -11.75 -6.24
C PRO A 63 8.92 -11.07 -5.81
N THR A 64 8.96 -9.74 -5.88
CA THR A 64 10.10 -8.91 -5.49
C THR A 64 10.48 -9.15 -4.04
N TYR A 65 9.51 -9.08 -3.13
CA TYR A 65 9.74 -9.29 -1.69
C TYR A 65 10.18 -10.72 -1.39
N ARG A 66 9.66 -11.71 -2.12
CA ARG A 66 10.10 -13.10 -2.00
C ARG A 66 11.58 -13.26 -2.32
N PHE A 67 12.10 -12.59 -3.35
CA PHE A 67 13.52 -12.62 -3.67
C PHE A 67 14.36 -11.79 -2.67
N LEU A 68 13.94 -10.55 -2.39
CA LEU A 68 14.66 -9.63 -1.51
C LEU A 68 14.88 -10.21 -0.11
N PHE A 69 13.87 -10.88 0.44
CA PHE A 69 13.90 -11.45 1.78
C PHE A 69 14.11 -12.96 1.82
N ASP A 70 14.59 -13.55 0.72
CA ASP A 70 15.00 -14.96 0.66
C ASP A 70 13.88 -15.90 1.12
N ALA A 71 12.80 -15.99 0.34
CA ALA A 71 11.59 -16.73 0.70
C ALA A 71 11.80 -18.23 0.95
N ASP A 72 12.86 -18.81 0.39
CA ASP A 72 13.20 -20.22 0.57
C ASP A 72 13.83 -20.51 1.94
N ARG A 73 14.30 -19.46 2.64
CA ARG A 73 14.86 -19.56 3.97
C ARG A 73 13.80 -19.35 5.04
N SER A 74 13.85 -20.20 6.08
CA SER A 74 13.00 -20.06 7.28
C SER A 74 13.02 -18.63 7.86
N GLY A 75 11.88 -18.18 8.38
CA GLY A 75 11.72 -16.82 8.90
C GLY A 75 11.42 -15.75 7.85
N TYR A 76 11.11 -16.11 6.60
CA TYR A 76 10.70 -15.17 5.54
C TYR A 76 9.58 -14.22 5.99
N GLU A 77 8.47 -14.75 6.50
CA GLU A 77 7.35 -13.93 6.98
C GLU A 77 7.76 -12.94 8.09
N GLN A 78 8.70 -13.33 8.95
CA GLN A 78 9.23 -12.46 9.99
C GLN A 78 10.07 -11.32 9.42
N ARG A 79 10.91 -11.60 8.40
CA ARG A 79 11.71 -10.59 7.70
C ARG A 79 10.84 -9.58 6.95
N VAL A 80 9.81 -10.05 6.23
CA VAL A 80 8.83 -9.17 5.57
C VAL A 80 8.11 -8.30 6.59
N ARG A 81 7.57 -8.91 7.66
CA ARG A 81 6.87 -8.18 8.72
C ARG A 81 7.75 -7.13 9.38
N ALA A 82 9.02 -7.45 9.65
CA ALA A 82 9.95 -6.52 10.26
C ALA A 82 10.30 -5.35 9.34
N THR A 83 10.49 -5.62 8.04
CA THR A 83 10.73 -4.60 7.02
C THR A 83 9.54 -3.65 6.89
N VAL A 84 8.33 -4.19 6.67
CA VAL A 84 7.11 -3.38 6.56
C VAL A 84 6.90 -2.53 7.82
N ARG A 85 7.15 -3.12 9.00
CA ARG A 85 7.08 -2.37 10.26
C ARG A 85 8.03 -1.19 10.28
N GLU A 86 9.28 -1.39 9.85
CA GLU A 86 10.29 -0.34 9.87
C GLU A 86 10.01 0.74 8.82
N LEU A 87 9.64 0.37 7.58
CA LEU A 87 9.26 1.32 6.53
C LEU A 87 8.09 2.20 6.95
N VAL A 88 6.99 1.59 7.43
CA VAL A 88 5.83 2.35 7.91
C VAL A 88 6.18 3.21 9.12
N LYS A 89 7.04 2.72 10.02
CA LYS A 89 7.48 3.51 11.17
C LYS A 89 8.30 4.73 10.74
N GLN A 90 9.26 4.56 9.83
CA GLN A 90 10.04 5.69 9.30
C GLN A 90 9.13 6.70 8.61
N HIS A 91 8.21 6.23 7.77
CA HIS A 91 7.28 7.07 7.03
C HIS A 91 6.50 8.03 7.94
N PHE A 92 5.85 7.49 8.98
CA PHE A 92 5.12 8.31 9.95
C PHE A 92 6.03 9.09 10.91
N LEU A 93 7.28 8.66 11.14
CA LEU A 93 8.23 9.44 11.95
C LEU A 93 8.76 10.68 11.23
N GLN A 94 8.77 10.64 9.90
CA GLN A 94 9.17 11.75 9.04
C GLN A 94 7.98 12.63 8.65
N ASP A 95 6.79 12.39 9.24
CA ASP A 95 5.53 13.06 8.91
C ASP A 95 5.22 13.06 7.40
N LEU A 96 5.61 11.97 6.72
CA LEU A 96 5.37 11.82 5.29
C LEU A 96 3.89 11.50 5.01
N PRO A 97 3.33 12.03 3.91
CA PRO A 97 1.93 11.86 3.56
C PRO A 97 1.58 10.39 3.30
N ALA A 98 0.46 9.95 3.83
CA ALA A 98 -0.10 8.63 3.59
C ALA A 98 -1.61 8.75 3.37
N LEU A 99 -2.09 8.30 2.21
CA LEU A 99 -3.53 8.25 1.92
C LEU A 99 -4.07 6.87 2.27
N GLY A 100 -5.18 6.84 2.99
CA GLY A 100 -5.91 5.62 3.32
C GLY A 100 -7.28 5.59 2.68
N LEU A 101 -7.68 4.42 2.20
CA LEU A 101 -9.04 4.13 1.76
C LEU A 101 -9.75 3.35 2.86
N LEU A 102 -10.78 3.96 3.44
CA LEU A 102 -11.59 3.38 4.52
C LEU A 102 -12.98 3.00 4.02
N VAL A 103 -13.48 1.89 4.52
CA VAL A 103 -14.87 1.46 4.31
C VAL A 103 -15.42 1.00 5.64
N ASN A 104 -16.51 1.62 6.11
CA ASN A 104 -17.08 1.38 7.44
C ASN A 104 -16.02 1.46 8.56
N ASP A 105 -15.23 2.55 8.56
CA ASP A 105 -14.13 2.82 9.50
C ASP A 105 -12.98 1.80 9.52
N ARG A 106 -12.90 0.93 8.50
CA ARG A 106 -11.82 -0.04 8.36
C ARG A 106 -10.88 0.38 7.23
N LEU A 107 -9.59 0.46 7.53
CA LEU A 107 -8.55 0.69 6.51
C LEU A 107 -8.45 -0.52 5.56
N LEU A 108 -8.88 -0.32 4.31
CA LEU A 108 -8.85 -1.35 3.25
C LEU A 108 -7.75 -1.11 2.23
N GLY A 109 -7.32 0.13 2.04
CA GLY A 109 -6.23 0.50 1.14
C GLY A 109 -5.32 1.55 1.75
N ILE A 110 -4.05 1.55 1.36
CA ILE A 110 -3.09 2.58 1.77
C ILE A 110 -2.08 2.85 0.66
N ALA A 111 -1.76 4.12 0.47
CA ALA A 111 -0.67 4.62 -0.36
C ALA A 111 0.24 5.49 0.50
N LEU A 112 1.48 5.06 0.69
CA LEU A 112 2.53 5.88 1.26
C LEU A 112 3.13 6.73 0.13
N ILE A 113 3.23 8.04 0.36
CA ILE A 113 3.70 9.00 -0.65
C ILE A 113 4.98 9.64 -0.12
N ALA A 114 6.07 9.55 -0.89
CA ALA A 114 7.31 10.26 -0.65
C ALA A 114 7.38 11.46 -1.61
N PRO A 115 7.24 12.70 -1.11
CA PRO A 115 7.28 13.90 -1.96
C PRO A 115 8.65 14.10 -2.63
N PRO A 116 8.71 14.91 -3.71
CA PRO A 116 9.94 15.27 -4.39
C PRO A 116 10.99 15.79 -3.40
N GLN A 117 12.19 15.22 -3.44
CA GLN A 117 13.27 15.66 -2.57
C GLN A 117 13.85 16.99 -3.08
N ARG A 118 13.25 18.10 -2.66
CA ARG A 118 13.80 19.44 -2.90
C ARG A 118 15.00 19.66 -1.98
N ARG A 119 16.13 19.06 -2.34
CA ARG A 119 17.48 19.21 -1.74
C ARG A 119 17.48 19.63 -0.26
N LEU A 120 17.28 18.68 0.66
CA LEU A 120 17.77 18.84 2.03
C LEU A 120 18.18 17.50 2.61
N GLY A 121 19.48 17.40 2.92
CA GLY A 121 20.04 16.57 3.98
C GLY A 121 20.01 15.07 3.72
N ILE A 122 21.14 14.57 3.23
CA ILE A 122 21.57 13.17 3.38
C ILE A 122 21.73 12.89 4.89
N THR A 123 20.63 12.73 5.60
CA THR A 123 20.58 11.75 6.67
C THR A 123 20.10 10.47 6.01
N GLU A 124 21.02 9.86 5.24
CA GLU A 124 21.01 8.41 5.10
C GLU A 124 20.79 7.88 6.51
N SER A 125 19.59 7.35 6.75
CA SER A 125 19.17 7.01 8.09
C SER A 125 19.92 5.75 8.46
N TRP A 126 21.16 5.89 8.91
CA TRP A 126 22.03 4.79 9.34
C TRP A 126 21.33 3.95 10.41
N ALA A 127 20.49 4.60 11.22
CA ALA A 127 19.58 3.95 12.15
C ALA A 127 18.54 3.04 11.47
N TRP A 128 17.98 3.45 10.32
CA TRP A 128 17.10 2.61 9.52
C TRP A 128 17.87 1.44 8.89
N GLN A 129 19.03 1.69 8.27
CA GLN A 129 19.87 0.63 7.71
C GLN A 129 20.26 -0.39 8.80
N LEU A 130 20.66 0.07 9.99
CA LEU A 130 20.98 -0.79 11.14
C LEU A 130 19.78 -1.62 11.60
N ARG A 131 18.57 -1.04 11.67
CA ARG A 131 17.35 -1.79 12.04
C ARG A 131 16.97 -2.82 10.97
N MET A 132 17.15 -2.50 9.69
CA MET A 132 16.97 -3.44 8.59
C MET A 132 17.98 -4.60 8.68
N LEU A 133 19.26 -4.29 8.95
CA LEU A 133 20.32 -5.29 9.17
C LEU A 133 19.99 -6.23 10.33
N LEU A 134 19.56 -5.68 11.47
CA LEU A 134 19.24 -6.48 12.66
C LEU A 134 18.00 -7.37 12.47
N SER A 135 17.07 -6.96 11.60
CA SER A 135 15.80 -7.68 11.41
C SER A 135 15.81 -8.67 10.25
N THR A 136 16.47 -8.33 9.15
CA THR A 136 16.47 -9.13 7.92
C THR A 136 17.81 -9.79 7.61
N GLY A 137 18.88 -9.34 8.28
CA GLY A 137 20.26 -9.77 8.00
C GLY A 137 20.91 -8.98 6.86
N LEU A 138 22.24 -9.01 6.83
CA LEU A 138 23.05 -8.21 5.91
C LEU A 138 22.72 -8.42 4.43
N SER A 139 22.57 -9.67 3.99
CA SER A 139 22.30 -9.98 2.58
C SER A 139 20.94 -9.45 2.12
N CYS A 140 19.90 -9.52 2.96
CA CYS A 140 18.56 -9.04 2.60
C CYS A 140 18.54 -7.51 2.55
N THR A 141 19.13 -6.83 3.54
CA THR A 141 19.25 -5.37 3.52
C THR A 141 20.01 -4.90 2.29
N ARG A 142 21.13 -5.55 1.94
CA ARG A 142 21.90 -5.19 0.74
C ARG A 142 21.07 -5.33 -0.53
N ARG A 143 20.40 -6.47 -0.73
CA ARG A 143 19.50 -6.67 -1.88
C ARG A 143 18.42 -5.58 -1.95
N TYR A 144 17.84 -5.22 -0.80
CA TYR A 144 16.82 -4.16 -0.74
C TYR A 144 17.38 -2.80 -1.13
N LEU A 145 18.57 -2.43 -0.66
CA LEU A 145 19.24 -1.18 -1.01
C LEU A 145 19.62 -1.13 -2.49
N ASP A 146 20.20 -2.22 -3.02
CA ASP A 146 20.60 -2.33 -4.43
C ASP A 146 19.36 -2.20 -5.34
N TYR A 147 18.25 -2.86 -4.98
CA TYR A 147 16.96 -2.73 -5.65
C TYR A 147 16.45 -1.28 -5.63
N HIS A 148 16.42 -0.65 -4.46
CA HIS A 148 15.90 0.72 -4.33
C HIS A 148 16.73 1.73 -5.15
N GLN A 149 18.06 1.60 -5.13
CA GLN A 149 18.94 2.43 -5.95
C GLN A 149 18.71 2.22 -7.45
N ALA A 150 18.50 0.97 -7.88
CA ALA A 150 18.25 0.66 -9.28
C ALA A 150 16.89 1.23 -9.76
N VAL A 151 15.84 1.17 -8.94
CA VAL A 151 14.55 1.81 -9.25
C VAL A 151 14.71 3.33 -9.37
N LEU A 152 15.40 3.96 -8.42
CA LEU A 152 15.66 5.41 -8.45
C LEU A 152 16.46 5.85 -9.69
N ALA A 153 17.35 5.00 -10.21
CA ALA A 153 18.11 5.29 -11.42
C ALA A 153 17.26 5.36 -12.69
N CYS A 154 16.05 4.78 -12.69
CA CYS A 154 15.10 4.86 -13.80
C CYS A 154 14.25 6.14 -13.77
N VAL A 155 14.24 6.87 -12.65
CA VAL A 155 13.31 7.98 -12.42
C VAL A 155 13.75 9.24 -13.18
N PRO A 156 12.82 9.91 -13.91
CA PRO A 156 13.12 11.17 -14.58
C PRO A 156 13.22 12.32 -13.57
N GLY A 157 14.44 12.56 -13.07
CA GLY A 157 14.74 13.72 -12.22
C GLY A 157 14.37 13.57 -10.73
N ASP A 158 14.37 14.69 -10.01
CA ASP A 158 14.11 14.78 -8.56
C ASP A 158 12.74 15.41 -8.21
N ALA A 159 11.98 15.81 -9.24
CA ALA A 159 10.71 16.51 -9.14
C ALA A 159 9.48 15.58 -9.17
N VAL A 160 9.61 14.33 -8.72
CA VAL A 160 8.50 13.35 -8.75
C VAL A 160 8.12 12.84 -7.36
N HIS A 161 6.85 12.48 -7.19
CA HIS A 161 6.36 11.77 -6.02
C HIS A 161 6.62 10.27 -6.19
N MET A 162 7.30 9.64 -5.23
CA MET A 162 7.49 8.19 -5.22
C MET A 162 6.41 7.54 -4.35
N LEU A 163 5.89 6.39 -4.77
CA LEU A 163 4.99 5.55 -3.97
C LEU A 163 5.74 4.33 -3.42
N PRO A 164 6.50 4.47 -2.30
CA PRO A 164 7.32 3.37 -1.77
C PRO A 164 6.51 2.14 -1.35
N LEU A 165 5.26 2.33 -0.91
CA LEU A 165 4.35 1.25 -0.56
C LEU A 165 2.92 1.64 -0.91
N LEU A 166 2.33 0.89 -1.84
CA LEU A 166 0.92 0.96 -2.21
C LEU A 166 0.30 -0.44 -2.05
N GLY A 167 -0.91 -0.52 -1.49
CA GLY A 167 -1.59 -1.80 -1.40
C GLY A 167 -3.06 -1.71 -1.01
N ILE A 168 -3.86 -2.61 -1.58
CA ILE A 168 -5.22 -2.92 -1.12
C ILE A 168 -5.17 -4.26 -0.40
N HIS A 169 -5.89 -4.37 0.71
CA HIS A 169 -6.02 -5.61 1.46
C HIS A 169 -6.51 -6.75 0.53
N PRO A 170 -5.86 -7.94 0.50
CA PRO A 170 -6.14 -8.97 -0.49
C PRO A 170 -7.61 -9.41 -0.61
N GLU A 171 -8.35 -9.39 0.49
CA GLU A 171 -9.79 -9.76 0.52
C GLU A 171 -10.71 -8.74 -0.19
N PHE A 172 -10.22 -7.54 -0.48
CA PHE A 172 -10.99 -6.44 -1.07
C PHE A 172 -10.45 -6.01 -2.44
N GLN A 173 -9.57 -6.82 -3.05
CA GLN A 173 -9.10 -6.61 -4.41
C GLN A 173 -10.21 -6.94 -5.42
N GLY A 174 -10.19 -6.28 -6.59
CA GLY A 174 -11.20 -6.46 -7.64
C GLY A 174 -12.52 -5.73 -7.40
N LEU A 175 -12.60 -4.86 -6.38
CA LEU A 175 -13.78 -4.06 -6.04
C LEU A 175 -13.60 -2.57 -6.39
N HIS A 176 -12.76 -2.25 -7.37
CA HIS A 176 -12.43 -0.89 -7.81
C HIS A 176 -11.79 0.06 -6.77
N TYR A 177 -11.45 -0.44 -5.58
CA TYR A 177 -10.76 0.36 -4.56
C TYR A 177 -9.33 0.75 -4.93
N GLY A 178 -8.67 -0.01 -5.81
CA GLY A 178 -7.33 0.33 -6.30
C GLY A 178 -7.37 1.59 -7.17
N GLU A 179 -8.34 1.65 -8.08
CA GLU A 179 -8.62 2.81 -8.93
C GLU A 179 -8.94 4.05 -8.09
N GLN A 180 -9.88 3.93 -7.14
CA GLN A 180 -10.23 5.04 -6.24
C GLN A 180 -9.04 5.58 -5.44
N LEU A 181 -8.19 4.68 -4.92
CA LEU A 181 -7.01 5.09 -4.16
C LEU A 181 -5.98 5.78 -5.05
N LEU A 182 -5.73 5.25 -6.27
CA LEU A 182 -4.79 5.85 -7.19
C LEU A 182 -5.27 7.22 -7.71
N GLU A 183 -6.54 7.36 -8.03
CA GLU A 183 -7.13 8.64 -8.43
C GLU A 183 -6.91 9.70 -7.33
N ALA A 184 -7.13 9.32 -6.07
CA ALA A 184 -6.87 10.23 -4.95
C ALA A 184 -5.38 10.56 -4.76
N VAL A 185 -4.48 9.60 -4.99
CA VAL A 185 -3.03 9.84 -5.01
C VAL A 185 -2.66 10.83 -6.11
N HIS A 186 -3.18 10.65 -7.32
CA HIS A 186 -2.93 11.55 -8.45
C HIS A 186 -3.42 12.96 -8.15
N ASN A 187 -4.64 13.10 -7.63
CA ASN A 187 -5.20 14.39 -7.27
C ASN A 187 -4.36 15.08 -6.19
N TRP A 188 -3.94 14.35 -5.15
CA TRP A 188 -3.10 14.88 -4.08
C TRP A 188 -1.71 15.32 -4.60
N CYS A 189 -1.07 14.51 -5.46
CA CYS A 189 0.25 14.85 -6.02
C CYS A 189 0.19 15.99 -7.06
N ALA A 190 -0.97 16.20 -7.69
CA ALA A 190 -1.19 17.30 -8.63
C ALA A 190 -1.38 18.66 -7.93
N GLU A 191 -1.63 18.69 -6.61
CA GLU A 191 -1.64 19.94 -5.83
C GLU A 191 -0.25 20.57 -5.73
N ASP A 192 0.81 19.77 -5.85
CA ASP A 192 2.18 20.27 -5.90
C ASP A 192 2.54 20.75 -7.32
N ALA A 193 2.53 22.07 -7.52
CA ALA A 193 2.85 22.72 -8.78
C ALA A 193 4.29 22.48 -9.29
N HIS A 194 5.20 21.98 -8.44
CA HIS A 194 6.56 21.64 -8.84
C HIS A 194 6.77 20.15 -9.07
N SER A 195 5.72 19.33 -8.95
CA SER A 195 5.80 17.90 -9.21
C SER A 195 5.50 17.61 -10.68
N GLU A 196 6.41 16.89 -11.32
CA GLU A 196 6.26 16.41 -12.70
C GLU A 196 5.33 15.20 -12.78
N GLY A 197 5.17 14.45 -11.69
CA GLY A 197 4.27 13.29 -11.67
C GLY A 197 4.51 12.34 -10.51
N VAL A 198 3.98 11.13 -10.67
CA VAL A 198 3.99 10.05 -9.68
C VAL A 198 4.69 8.82 -10.26
N VAL A 199 5.58 8.22 -9.48
CA VAL A 199 6.30 7.00 -9.82
C VAL A 199 5.95 5.87 -8.85
N LEU A 200 5.78 4.68 -9.41
CA LEU A 200 5.66 3.42 -8.67
C LEU A 200 6.39 2.32 -9.42
N ASP A 201 6.65 1.21 -8.74
CA ASP A 201 7.24 0.02 -9.34
C ASP A 201 6.53 -1.26 -8.91
N THR A 202 6.59 -2.28 -9.74
CA THR A 202 6.05 -3.60 -9.43
C THR A 202 6.77 -4.73 -10.15
N GLY A 203 7.10 -5.78 -9.41
CA GLY A 203 7.58 -7.05 -9.95
C GLY A 203 6.48 -8.08 -10.17
N ASN A 204 5.21 -7.68 -10.08
CA ASN A 204 4.06 -8.56 -10.22
C ASN A 204 3.34 -8.31 -11.56
N PRO A 205 3.45 -9.25 -12.52
CA PRO A 205 2.85 -9.10 -13.85
C PRO A 205 1.35 -8.84 -13.85
N ARG A 206 0.64 -9.20 -12.76
CA ARG A 206 -0.81 -9.00 -12.64
C ARG A 206 -1.21 -7.54 -12.57
N TYR A 207 -0.34 -6.65 -12.10
CA TYR A 207 -0.65 -5.23 -11.94
C TYR A 207 -0.25 -4.38 -13.15
N LEU A 208 0.53 -4.91 -14.10
CA LEU A 208 1.02 -4.14 -15.26
C LEU A 208 -0.13 -3.54 -16.07
N GLU A 209 -1.10 -4.37 -16.46
CA GLU A 209 -2.27 -3.90 -17.22
C GLU A 209 -3.19 -3.00 -16.39
N PHE A 210 -3.20 -3.16 -15.07
CA PHE A 210 -3.93 -2.25 -14.19
C PHE A 210 -3.29 -0.86 -14.22
N TYR A 211 -1.98 -0.73 -14.01
CA TYR A 211 -1.30 0.56 -14.03
C TYR A 211 -1.41 1.25 -15.39
N LYS A 212 -1.24 0.53 -16.51
CA LYS A 212 -1.44 1.09 -17.85
C LYS A 212 -2.83 1.68 -18.05
N ARG A 213 -3.89 1.00 -17.57
CA ARG A 213 -5.26 1.53 -17.63
C ARG A 213 -5.47 2.78 -16.76
N GLN A 214 -4.65 2.97 -15.73
CA GLN A 214 -4.66 4.16 -14.89
C GLN A 214 -3.76 5.29 -15.43
N GLY A 215 -3.31 5.21 -16.69
CA GLY A 215 -2.51 6.26 -17.34
C GLY A 215 -1.00 6.20 -17.07
N TYR A 216 -0.52 5.16 -16.38
CA TYR A 216 0.91 4.99 -16.18
C TYR A 216 1.61 4.51 -17.45
N VAL A 217 2.76 5.10 -17.73
CA VAL A 217 3.69 4.71 -18.79
C VAL A 217 4.90 4.03 -18.15
N GLU A 218 5.34 2.93 -18.73
CA GLU A 218 6.54 2.23 -18.28
C GLU A 218 7.80 3.02 -18.71
N ILE A 219 8.67 3.31 -17.74
CA ILE A 219 9.88 4.14 -17.94
C ILE A 219 11.17 3.36 -17.74
N GLY A 220 11.10 2.14 -17.21
CA GLY A 220 12.28 1.30 -17.04
C GLY A 220 11.95 -0.07 -16.46
N GLU A 221 12.91 -0.97 -16.58
CA GLU A 221 12.88 -2.31 -15.98
C GLU A 221 14.15 -2.51 -15.14
N VAL A 222 14.00 -3.14 -13.99
CA VAL A 222 15.11 -3.46 -13.07
C VAL A 222 15.13 -4.96 -12.80
N ALA A 223 16.27 -5.60 -13.05
CA ALA A 223 16.45 -7.00 -12.70
C ALA A 223 16.70 -7.15 -11.19
N VAL A 224 15.73 -7.77 -10.49
CA VAL A 224 15.79 -8.08 -9.07
C VAL A 224 15.92 -9.60 -8.90
N GLY A 225 17.13 -10.10 -9.18
CA GLY A 225 17.37 -11.54 -9.24
C GLY A 225 16.60 -12.20 -10.39
N PRO A 226 15.69 -13.16 -10.11
CA PRO A 226 14.85 -13.77 -11.13
C PRO A 226 13.58 -12.96 -11.47
N VAL A 227 13.33 -11.85 -10.76
CA VAL A 227 12.16 -10.99 -10.94
C VAL A 227 12.55 -9.78 -11.78
N VAL A 228 11.69 -9.39 -12.73
CA VAL A 228 11.80 -8.12 -13.44
C VAL A 228 10.85 -7.15 -12.75
N GLU A 229 11.39 -6.09 -12.15
CA GLU A 229 10.62 -4.98 -11.62
C GLU A 229 10.35 -3.98 -12.74
N HIS A 230 9.10 -3.61 -12.95
CA HIS A 230 8.70 -2.61 -13.93
C HIS A 230 8.46 -1.28 -13.22
N VAL A 231 9.12 -0.22 -13.69
CA VAL A 231 9.00 1.13 -13.13
C VAL A 231 8.05 1.94 -14.01
N PHE A 232 7.05 2.53 -13.38
CA PHE A 232 5.95 3.25 -14.02
C PHE A 232 5.93 4.71 -13.61
N PHE A 233 5.61 5.58 -14.56
CA PHE A 233 5.45 7.01 -14.36
C PHE A 233 4.07 7.47 -14.84
N HIS A 234 3.43 8.31 -14.03
CA HIS A 234 2.21 9.02 -14.39
C HIS A 234 2.48 10.52 -14.30
N ALA A 235 2.43 11.21 -15.44
CA ALA A 235 2.65 12.66 -15.48
C ALA A 235 1.53 13.40 -14.74
N ASN A 236 1.89 14.48 -14.04
CA ASN A 236 0.90 15.41 -13.51
C ASN A 236 0.26 16.18 -14.68
N PRO A 237 -1.06 16.45 -14.66
CA PRO A 237 -1.73 17.18 -15.73
C PRO A 237 -1.07 18.52 -16.06
N GLN A 238 -0.64 19.27 -15.04
CA GLN A 238 0.03 20.57 -15.19
C GLN A 238 1.39 20.48 -15.90
N ALA A 239 2.11 19.36 -15.74
CA ALA A 239 3.40 19.14 -16.40
C ALA A 239 3.24 18.84 -17.90
N VAL A 240 2.13 18.21 -18.29
CA VAL A 240 1.80 17.94 -19.69
C VAL A 240 1.49 19.24 -20.45
N ASP A 241 0.79 20.17 -19.80
CA ASP A 241 0.46 21.48 -20.39
C ASP A 241 1.72 22.34 -20.59
N ALA A 242 2.68 22.28 -19.67
CA ALA A 242 3.95 23.01 -19.79
C ALA A 242 4.87 22.46 -20.90
N ALA A 243 4.80 21.16 -21.21
CA ALA A 243 5.59 20.53 -22.26
C ALA A 243 5.00 20.70 -23.67
N THR A 244 3.73 21.11 -23.76
CA THR A 244 3.00 21.30 -25.04
C THR A 244 2.81 22.77 -25.44
N ALA A 245 3.19 23.71 -24.57
CA ALA A 245 3.21 25.16 -24.82
C ALA A 245 4.58 25.63 -25.35
#